data_AF-A0A382F508-F1
#
_entry.id   AF-A0A382F508-F1
#
_cell.length_a   1.000
_cell.length_b   1.000
_cell.length_c   1.000
_cell.angle_alpha   90.00
_cell.angle_beta   90.00
_cell.angle_gamma   90.00
#
_symmetry.space_group_name_H-M   'P 1'
#
loop_
_entity.id
_entity.type
_entity.pdbx_description
1 polymer ?
#
loop_
_entity_poly.entity_id
_entity_poly.type
_entity_poly.pdbx_seq_one_letter_code
_entity_poly.pdbx_strand_id
1 'polypeptide(L)'
;MAITLAGLAFGQAQQVPVEERTLSNGMKLLMIERHHSPAIAGGWVARVGSVNERPGITGIAHLFEHMMFKGTPTIGTSDAKRDAEIIEQQEQVRDAMRREEAKMRLALRRGEIDDLAKPENKTKRYRELEAE
;
A
#
# COMPACT_ATOMS: atom_id res chain seq x y z
N MET A 1 50.08 -22.76 -24.06
CA MET A 1 49.31 -21.59 -23.62
C MET A 1 47.84 -21.92 -23.84
N ALA A 2 47.13 -22.39 -22.82
CA ALA A 2 45.73 -22.79 -22.93
C ALA A 2 44.85 -21.64 -22.43
N ILE A 3 44.05 -21.06 -23.32
CA ILE A 3 43.06 -20.03 -22.99
C ILE A 3 41.81 -20.77 -22.51
N THR A 4 41.57 -20.74 -21.21
CA THR A 4 40.32 -21.22 -20.61
C THR A 4 39.24 -20.17 -20.85
N LEU A 5 38.27 -20.44 -21.73
CA LEU A 5 37.07 -19.62 -21.83
C LEU A 5 36.28 -19.74 -20.52
N ALA A 6 36.22 -18.65 -19.76
CA ALA A 6 35.30 -18.51 -18.65
C ALA A 6 33.86 -18.51 -19.20
N GLY A 7 33.08 -19.52 -18.83
CA GLY A 7 31.67 -19.62 -19.18
C GLY A 7 30.88 -18.45 -18.61
N LEU A 8 30.16 -17.74 -19.46
CA LEU A 8 29.17 -16.73 -19.08
C LEU A 8 28.06 -17.42 -18.27
N ALA A 9 28.03 -17.20 -16.97
CA ALA A 9 26.89 -17.58 -16.14
C ALA A 9 25.71 -16.65 -16.46
N PHE A 10 24.80 -17.11 -17.31
CA PHE A 10 23.49 -16.49 -17.45
C PHE A 10 22.74 -16.69 -16.13
N GLY A 11 22.48 -15.60 -15.41
CA GLY A 11 21.65 -15.62 -14.21
C GLY A 11 20.28 -16.23 -14.54
N GLN A 12 19.89 -17.27 -13.79
CA GLN A 12 18.57 -17.86 -13.92
C GLN A 12 17.54 -16.82 -13.46
N ALA A 13 16.69 -16.36 -14.38
CA ALA A 13 15.53 -15.56 -14.02
C ALA A 13 14.62 -16.37 -13.09
N GLN A 14 13.99 -15.69 -12.12
CA GLN A 14 13.08 -16.33 -11.18
C GLN A 14 11.90 -16.95 -11.94
N GLN A 15 11.78 -18.28 -11.85
CA GLN A 15 10.65 -19.01 -12.43
C GLN A 15 9.43 -18.83 -11.52
N VAL A 16 8.46 -18.05 -11.97
CA VAL A 16 7.20 -17.83 -11.26
C VAL A 16 6.12 -18.68 -11.94
N PRO A 17 5.52 -19.67 -11.27
CA PRO A 17 4.50 -20.54 -11.85
C PRO A 17 3.17 -19.80 -11.92
N VAL A 18 2.99 -18.96 -12.94
CA VAL A 18 1.74 -18.22 -13.16
C VAL A 18 0.73 -19.09 -13.90
N GLU A 19 -0.45 -19.25 -13.34
CA GLU A 19 -1.61 -19.79 -14.04
C GLU A 19 -2.39 -18.67 -14.72
N GLU A 20 -2.52 -18.74 -16.05
CA GLU A 20 -3.30 -17.78 -16.84
C GLU A 20 -4.65 -18.37 -17.27
N ARG A 21 -5.73 -17.61 -17.06
CA ARG A 21 -7.07 -17.90 -17.56
C ARG A 21 -7.65 -16.67 -18.24
N THR A 22 -8.34 -16.87 -19.37
CA THR A 22 -9.14 -15.80 -19.99
C THR A 22 -10.61 -16.07 -19.71
N LEU A 23 -11.28 -15.10 -19.10
CA LEU A 23 -12.71 -15.16 -18.79
C LEU A 23 -13.55 -14.92 -20.06
N SER A 24 -14.83 -15.29 -20.03
CA SER A 24 -15.74 -15.13 -21.18
C SER A 24 -15.93 -13.67 -21.62
N ASN A 25 -15.69 -12.70 -20.73
CA ASN A 25 -15.71 -11.27 -21.02
C ASN A 25 -14.37 -10.72 -21.54
N GLY A 26 -13.37 -11.57 -21.79
CA GLY A 26 -12.04 -11.19 -22.28
C GLY A 26 -11.04 -10.75 -21.21
N MET A 27 -11.42 -10.72 -19.94
CA MET A 27 -10.50 -10.40 -18.84
C MET A 27 -9.48 -11.52 -18.63
N LYS A 28 -8.20 -11.13 -18.46
CA LYS A 28 -7.13 -12.05 -18.09
C LYS A 28 -6.99 -12.17 -16.58
N LEU A 29 -7.09 -13.38 -16.07
CA LEU A 29 -6.78 -13.73 -14.68
C LEU A 29 -5.38 -14.35 -14.64
N LEU A 30 -4.51 -13.78 -13.83
CA LEU A 30 -3.16 -14.27 -13.54
C LEU A 30 -3.12 -14.67 -12.07
N MET A 31 -2.85 -15.95 -11.79
CA MET A 31 -2.86 -16.49 -10.44
C MET A 31 -1.53 -17.17 -10.11
N ILE A 32 -1.05 -16.98 -8.88
CA ILE A 32 0.12 -17.66 -8.35
C ILE A 32 -0.28 -18.26 -7.01
N GLU A 33 -0.36 -19.58 -6.95
CA GLU A 33 -0.68 -20.30 -5.71
C GLU A 33 0.57 -20.46 -4.82
N ARG A 34 0.41 -20.20 -3.52
CA ARG A 34 1.49 -20.19 -2.54
C ARG A 34 1.02 -20.80 -1.22
N HIS A 35 1.40 -22.04 -0.93
CA HIS A 35 0.96 -22.76 0.28
C HIS A 35 1.74 -22.44 1.57
N HIS A 36 2.67 -21.49 1.55
CA HIS A 36 3.50 -21.15 2.71
C HIS A 36 2.83 -20.15 3.68
N SER A 37 1.77 -19.47 3.24
CA SER A 37 1.04 -18.49 4.05
C SER A 37 -0.44 -18.54 3.67
N PRO A 38 -1.37 -18.47 4.65
CA PRO A 38 -2.81 -18.44 4.38
C PRO A 38 -3.30 -17.07 3.86
N ALA A 39 -2.39 -16.18 3.45
CA ALA A 39 -2.72 -14.84 2.96
C ALA A 39 -3.03 -14.85 1.46
N ILE A 40 -4.01 -14.03 1.07
CA ILE A 40 -4.36 -13.77 -0.33
C ILE A 40 -4.08 -12.29 -0.61
N ALA A 41 -3.39 -12.01 -1.70
CA ALA A 41 -3.25 -10.67 -2.25
C ALA A 41 -3.79 -10.68 -3.68
N GLY A 42 -4.56 -9.66 -4.02
CA GLY A 42 -5.19 -9.56 -5.33
C GLY A 42 -5.34 -8.10 -5.74
N GLY A 43 -5.42 -7.89 -7.04
CA GLY A 43 -5.66 -6.60 -7.65
C GLY A 43 -6.16 -6.81 -9.07
N TRP A 44 -6.64 -5.73 -9.67
CA TRP A 44 -7.01 -5.72 -11.07
C TRP A 44 -6.31 -4.54 -11.75
N VAL A 45 -6.05 -4.68 -13.04
CA VAL A 45 -5.35 -3.65 -13.81
C VAL A 45 -6.19 -3.32 -15.03
N ALA A 46 -6.41 -2.03 -15.24
CA ALA A 46 -7.00 -1.50 -16.46
C ALA A 46 -5.89 -0.97 -17.38
N ARG A 47 -6.03 -1.21 -18.70
CA ARG A 47 -5.13 -0.64 -19.70
C ARG A 47 -5.55 0.81 -20.01
N VAL A 48 -5.44 1.70 -19.03
CA VAL A 48 -5.75 3.13 -19.11
C VAL A 48 -4.77 3.93 -18.25
N GLY A 49 -4.75 5.26 -18.40
CA GLY A 49 -3.98 6.17 -17.55
C GLY A 49 -3.93 7.58 -18.13
N SER A 50 -3.09 8.44 -17.56
CA SER A 50 -2.93 9.83 -18.03
C SER A 50 -2.49 9.94 -19.49
N VAL A 51 -1.79 8.92 -20.01
CA VAL A 51 -1.41 8.82 -21.43
C VAL A 51 -2.62 8.78 -22.38
N ASN A 52 -3.80 8.42 -21.89
CA ASN A 52 -5.03 8.37 -22.65
C ASN A 52 -5.87 9.66 -22.52
N GLU A 53 -5.38 10.66 -21.79
CA GLU A 53 -6.07 11.93 -21.59
C GLU A 53 -5.81 12.90 -22.75
N ARG A 54 -6.75 13.83 -22.95
CA ARG A 54 -6.63 14.93 -23.91
C ARG A 54 -6.64 16.27 -23.17
N PRO A 55 -6.12 17.36 -23.77
CA PRO A 55 -6.28 18.69 -23.21
C PRO A 55 -7.74 18.99 -22.84
N GLY A 56 -7.95 19.57 -21.67
CA GLY A 56 -9.28 19.84 -21.11
C GLY A 56 -9.82 18.75 -20.16
N ILE A 57 -9.22 17.57 -20.10
CA ILE A 57 -9.58 16.51 -19.13
C ILE A 57 -8.36 15.92 -18.41
N THR A 58 -7.23 16.62 -18.42
CA THR A 58 -6.00 16.17 -17.78
C THR A 58 -6.19 15.98 -16.28
N GLY A 59 -5.71 14.86 -15.73
CA GLY A 59 -5.85 14.47 -14.33
C GLY A 59 -7.11 13.66 -14.02
N ILE A 60 -7.98 13.39 -14.99
CA ILE A 60 -9.22 12.64 -14.77
C ILE A 60 -8.96 11.19 -14.36
N ALA A 61 -7.90 10.54 -14.85
CA ALA A 61 -7.57 9.17 -14.45
C ALA A 61 -7.23 9.10 -12.96
N HIS A 62 -6.46 10.07 -12.47
CA HIS A 62 -6.13 10.17 -11.05
C HIS A 62 -7.35 10.59 -10.22
N LEU A 63 -8.15 11.56 -10.69
CA LEU A 63 -9.40 11.91 -10.02
C LEU A 63 -10.34 10.70 -9.89
N PHE A 64 -10.47 9.90 -10.95
CA PHE A 64 -11.28 8.69 -10.96
C PHE A 64 -10.80 7.68 -9.91
N GLU A 65 -9.49 7.47 -9.79
CA GLU A 65 -8.88 6.66 -8.74
C GLU A 65 -9.30 7.14 -7.34
N HIS A 66 -9.21 8.44 -7.05
CA HIS A 66 -9.66 8.97 -5.75
C HIS A 66 -11.15 8.71 -5.50
N MET A 67 -11.97 8.87 -6.53
CA MET A 67 -13.42 8.69 -6.41
C MET A 67 -13.82 7.22 -6.22
N MET A 68 -13.05 6.26 -6.75
CA MET A 68 -13.30 4.84 -6.51
C MET A 68 -13.24 4.45 -5.03
N PHE A 69 -12.52 5.21 -4.20
CA PHE A 69 -12.43 4.98 -2.75
C PHE A 69 -13.45 5.77 -1.93
N LYS A 70 -14.33 6.57 -2.55
CA LYS A 70 -15.39 7.31 -1.84
C LYS A 70 -16.66 6.49 -1.60
N GLY A 71 -16.68 5.25 -2.07
CA GLY A 71 -17.79 4.33 -1.90
C GLY A 71 -18.41 3.89 -3.22
N THR A 72 -19.31 2.94 -3.10
CA THR A 72 -20.12 2.32 -4.15
C THR A 72 -21.58 2.43 -3.72
N PRO A 73 -22.54 2.14 -4.62
CA PRO A 73 -23.96 2.08 -4.23
C PRO A 73 -24.27 1.05 -3.12
N THR A 74 -23.37 0.09 -2.88
CA THR A 74 -23.54 -0.97 -1.89
C THR A 74 -22.72 -0.74 -0.60
N ILE A 75 -21.53 -0.15 -0.72
CA ILE A 75 -20.57 0.04 0.39
C ILE A 75 -20.10 1.48 0.36
N GLY A 76 -20.38 2.25 1.42
CA GLY A 76 -19.98 3.64 1.57
C GLY A 76 -20.66 4.28 2.77
N THR A 77 -20.52 5.61 2.90
CA THR A 77 -21.18 6.39 3.95
C THR A 77 -22.70 6.23 3.89
N SER A 78 -23.27 5.65 4.94
CA SER A 78 -24.72 5.51 5.13
C SER A 78 -25.30 6.60 6.04
N ASP A 79 -24.52 7.05 7.02
CA ASP A 79 -24.83 8.16 7.92
C ASP A 79 -23.65 9.12 7.99
N ALA A 80 -23.73 10.19 7.19
CA ALA A 80 -22.66 11.18 7.08
C ALA A 80 -22.38 11.92 8.40
N LYS A 81 -23.40 12.07 9.26
CA LYS A 81 -23.21 12.75 10.55
C LYS A 81 -22.44 11.86 11.50
N ARG A 82 -22.81 10.58 11.56
CA ARG A 82 -22.10 9.61 12.39
C ARG A 82 -20.66 9.41 11.92
N ASP A 83 -20.45 9.34 10.60
CA ASP A 83 -19.12 9.26 10.02
C ASP A 83 -18.26 10.48 10.43
N ALA A 84 -18.82 11.69 10.38
CA ALA A 84 -18.11 12.90 10.79
C ALA A 84 -17.69 12.88 12.27
N GLU A 85 -18.57 12.41 13.17
CA GLU A 85 -18.25 12.23 14.59
C GLU A 85 -17.10 11.24 14.80
N ILE A 86 -17.11 10.11 14.09
CA ILE A 86 -16.05 9.09 14.17
C ILE A 86 -14.74 9.63 13.61
N ILE A 87 -14.79 10.35 12.47
CA ILE A 87 -13.61 10.99 11.88
C ILE A 87 -13.02 11.98 12.88
N GLU A 88 -13.82 12.81 13.54
CA GLU A 88 -13.33 13.74 14.55
C GLU A 88 -12.62 13.01 15.71
N GLN A 89 -13.18 11.89 16.19
CA GLN A 89 -12.53 11.05 17.21
C GLN A 89 -11.18 10.50 16.71
N GLN A 90 -11.13 9.98 15.49
CA GLN A 90 -9.89 9.49 14.88
C GLN A 90 -8.84 10.59 14.70
N GLU A 91 -9.25 11.80 14.31
CA GLU A 91 -8.35 12.96 14.19
C GLU A 91 -7.72 13.31 15.54
N GLN A 92 -8.50 13.30 16.63
CA GLN A 92 -7.97 13.59 17.97
C GLN A 92 -6.89 12.59 18.40
N VAL A 93 -7.13 11.30 18.19
CA VAL A 93 -6.14 10.23 18.46
C VAL A 93 -4.91 10.43 17.57
N ARG A 94 -5.11 10.64 16.27
CA ARG A 94 -4.02 10.81 15.30
C ARG A 94 -3.16 12.03 15.58
N ASP A 95 -3.76 13.14 16.00
CA ASP A 95 -3.04 14.35 16.39
C ASP A 95 -2.23 14.12 17.67
N ALA A 96 -2.75 13.35 18.62
CA ALA A 96 -1.98 12.93 19.79
C ALA A 96 -0.79 12.04 19.39
N MET A 97 -1.00 11.08 18.47
CA MET A 97 0.07 10.23 17.95
C MET A 97 1.14 11.04 17.24
N ARG A 98 0.77 12.01 16.38
CA ARG A 98 1.71 12.91 15.69
C ARG A 98 2.57 13.72 16.65
N ARG A 99 1.99 14.21 17.76
CA ARG A 99 2.74 14.92 18.81
C ARG A 99 3.80 14.03 19.46
N GLU A 100 3.46 12.77 19.73
CA GLU A 100 4.42 11.80 20.26
C GLU A 100 5.47 11.41 19.21
N GLU A 101 5.08 11.23 17.95
CA GLU A 101 5.99 10.96 16.83
C GLU A 101 7.01 12.08 16.65
N ALA A 102 6.62 13.34 16.82
CA ALA A 102 7.54 14.47 16.79
C ALA A 102 8.63 14.37 17.88
N LYS A 103 8.30 13.87 19.08
CA LYS A 103 9.27 13.63 20.17
C LYS A 103 10.23 12.51 19.79
N MET A 104 9.72 11.41 19.26
CA MET A 104 10.55 10.29 18.81
C MET A 104 11.48 10.70 17.67
N ARG A 105 10.98 11.47 16.69
CA ARG A 105 11.80 12.03 15.60
C ARG A 105 12.90 12.95 16.12
N LEU A 106 12.67 13.70 17.20
CA LEU A 106 13.71 14.48 17.86
C LEU A 106 14.74 13.58 18.55
N ALA A 107 14.31 12.54 19.26
CA ALA A 107 15.21 11.56 19.87
C ALA A 107 16.10 10.86 18.83
N LEU A 108 15.52 10.49 17.68
CA LEU A 108 16.25 9.92 16.54
C LEU A 108 17.33 10.88 16.03
N ARG A 109 16.97 12.16 15.85
CA ARG A 109 17.93 13.20 15.41
C ARG A 109 19.04 13.45 16.43
N ARG A 110 18.78 13.24 17.72
CA ARG A 110 19.77 13.34 18.79
C ARG A 110 20.61 12.06 18.95
N GLY A 111 20.28 10.98 18.23
CA GLY A 111 20.95 9.68 18.36
C GLY A 111 20.57 8.91 19.61
N GLU A 112 19.48 9.29 20.30
CA GLU A 112 18.97 8.60 21.50
C GLU A 112 18.23 7.30 21.16
N ILE A 113 17.67 7.23 19.94
CA ILE A 113 17.05 6.04 19.36
C ILE A 113 17.62 5.82 17.96
N ASP A 114 17.55 4.59 17.47
CA ASP A 114 18.11 4.16 16.18
C ASP A 114 17.04 3.99 15.09
N ASP A 115 15.81 3.64 15.46
CA ASP A 115 14.71 3.38 14.53
C ASP A 115 13.34 3.73 15.14
N LEU A 116 12.48 4.43 14.39
CA LEU A 116 11.12 4.80 14.83
C LEU A 116 10.15 3.61 14.82
N ALA A 117 10.43 2.58 14.01
CA ALA A 117 9.54 1.43 13.87
C ALA A 117 9.66 0.44 15.03
N LYS A 118 10.77 0.47 15.77
CA LYS A 118 11.03 -0.44 16.89
C LYS A 118 10.10 -0.15 18.08
N PRO A 119 9.35 -1.16 18.58
CA PRO A 119 8.42 -0.99 19.70
C PRO A 119 9.05 -0.41 20.97
N GLU A 120 10.31 -0.74 21.25
CA GLU A 120 11.10 -0.25 22.38
C GLU A 120 11.38 1.26 22.31
N ASN A 121 11.46 1.81 21.10
CA ASN A 121 11.71 3.24 20.86
C ASN A 121 10.41 4.06 20.89
N LYS A 122 9.25 3.41 20.93
CA LYS A 122 7.95 4.08 21.02
C LYS A 122 7.72 4.67 22.40
N THR A 123 7.30 5.94 22.47
CA THR A 123 6.92 6.55 23.74
C THR A 123 5.80 5.74 24.39
N LYS A 124 5.73 5.74 25.73
CA LYS A 124 4.66 5.05 26.46
C LYS A 124 3.28 5.52 25.97
N ARG A 125 3.12 6.83 25.77
CA ARG A 125 1.87 7.42 25.30
C ARG A 125 1.52 7.00 23.87
N TYR A 126 2.50 6.91 22.97
CA TYR A 126 2.25 6.45 21.61
C TYR A 126 1.73 5.01 21.60
N ARG A 127 2.29 4.13 22.46
CA ARG A 127 1.81 2.75 22.62
C ARG A 127 0.40 2.64 23.20
N GLU A 128 0.04 3.54 24.12
CA GLU A 128 -1.35 3.63 24.64
C GLU A 128 -2.32 4.04 23.53
N LEU A 129 -1.95 5.02 22.70
CA LEU A 129 -2.78 5.50 21.58
C LEU A 129 -2.91 4.48 20.44
N GLU A 130 -1.92 3.62 20.21
CA GLU A 130 -2.02 2.52 19.23
C GLU A 130 -3.02 1.43 19.62
N ALA A 131 -3.38 1.35 20.90
CA ALA A 131 -4.31 0.36 21.43
C ALA A 131 -5.75 0.87 21.55
N GLU A 132 -5.98 2.16 21.27
CA GLU A 132 -7.28 2.85 21.28
C GLU A 132 -7.97 2.74 19.91
#